data_AF-A0A1Y4EPK9-F1
#
_entry.id   AF-A0A1Y4EPK9-F1
#
_cell.length_a   1.000
_cell.length_b   1.000
_cell.length_c   1.000
_cell.angle_alpha   90.00
_cell.angle_beta   90.00
_cell.angle_gamma   90.00
#
_symmetry.space_group_name_H-M   'P 1'
#
loop_
_entity.id
_entity.type
_entity.pdbx_description
1 polymer ?
#
loop_
_entity_poly.entity_id
_entity_poly.type
_entity_poly.pdbx_seq_one_letter_code
_entity_poly.pdbx_strand_id
1 'polypeptide(L)' 'MQIAICCSMQEDADHGTYRTYGLKMGDVRVDDISTHWRTVARLRRKLIKNQVSPVHLWDVVEDFLAAC' A
#
# COMPACT_ATOMS: atom_id res chain seq x y z
N MET A 1 2.19 13.53 10.66
CA MET A 1 1.40 12.54 9.90
C MET A 1 2.22 11.27 9.75
N GLN A 2 1.81 10.16 10.37
CA GLN A 2 2.58 8.92 10.35
C GLN A 2 1.98 7.96 9.32
N ILE A 3 2.78 7.54 8.34
CA ILE A 3 2.41 6.49 7.38
C ILE A 3 3.17 5.22 7.77
N ALA A 4 2.43 4.17 8.08
CA ALA A 4 2.97 2.86 8.44
C ALA A 4 2.79 1.86 7.30
N ILE A 5 3.70 0.90 7.20
CA ILE A 5 3.53 -0.27 6.32
C ILE A 5 2.79 -1.32 7.12
N CYS A 6 1.70 -1.86 6.57
CA CYS A 6 1.00 -3.02 7.13
C CYS A 6 1.30 -4.27 6.30
N CYS A 7 1.04 -5.42 6.91
CA CYS A 7 1.21 -6.74 6.29
C CYS A 7 -0.08 -7.52 6.53
N SER A 8 -0.55 -8.24 5.52
CA SER A 8 -1.67 -9.17 5.61
C SER A 8 -1.33 -10.47 4.87
N MET A 9 -1.99 -11.55 5.27
CA MET A 9 -2.04 -12.78 4.47
C MET A 9 -3.33 -12.71 3.67
N GLN A 10 -3.24 -12.96 2.38
CA GLN A 10 -4.37 -13.06 1.47
C GLN A 10 -4.46 -14.48 0.95
N GLU A 11 -5.65 -14.88 0.54
CA GLU A 11 -5.91 -16.16 -0.10
C GLU A 11 -6.52 -15.89 -1.47
N ASP A 12 -5.89 -16.43 -2.49
CA ASP A 12 -6.36 -16.38 -3.87
C ASP A 12 -6.55 -17.79 -4.40
N ALA A 13 -7.57 -17.99 -5.24
CA ALA A 13 -7.95 -19.31 -5.72
C ALA A 13 -6.87 -19.93 -6.64
N ASP A 14 -6.11 -19.10 -7.35
CA ASP A 14 -5.10 -19.53 -8.33
C ASP A 14 -3.70 -19.61 -7.72
N HIS A 15 -3.42 -18.78 -6.71
CA HIS A 15 -2.09 -18.65 -6.10
C HIS A 15 -1.99 -19.17 -4.65
N GLY A 16 -3.09 -19.58 -4.03
CA GLY A 16 -3.13 -20.02 -2.64
C GLY A 16 -2.89 -18.88 -1.67
N THR A 17 -2.40 -19.19 -0.46
CA THR A 17 -2.14 -18.17 0.56
C THR A 17 -0.82 -17.45 0.28
N TYR A 18 -0.87 -16.13 0.11
CA TYR A 18 0.31 -15.29 -0.08
C TYR A 18 0.37 -14.14 0.93
N ARG A 19 1.59 -13.65 1.18
CA ARG A 19 1.82 -12.46 1.99
C ARG A 19 1.82 -11.23 1.10
N THR A 20 1.08 -10.21 1.53
CA THR A 20 1.07 -8.91 0.86
C THR A 20 1.30 -7.77 1.84
N TYR A 21 1.70 -6.63 1.29
CA TYR A 21 2.04 -5.43 2.03
C TYR A 21 1.16 -4.29 1.59
N GLY A 22 0.83 -3.42 2.55
CA GLY A 22 -0.05 -2.28 2.37
C GLY A 22 0.41 -1.04 3.13
N LEU A 23 -0.43 -0.02 3.16
CA LEU A 23 -0.17 1.23 3.87
C LEU A 23 -1.32 1.57 4.81
N LYS A 24 -0.97 2.05 6.01
CA LYS A 24 -1.90 2.64 6.96
C LYS A 24 -1.53 4.10 7.22
N MET A 25 -2.53 4.97 7.17
CA MET A 25 -2.40 6.40 7.32
C MET A 25 -3.59 6.96 8.10
N GLY A 26 -3.40 7.19 9.41
CA GLY A 26 -4.53 7.46 10.31
C GLY A 26 -5.50 6.27 10.35
N ASP A 27 -6.77 6.55 10.06
CA ASP A 27 -7.83 5.54 9.99
C ASP A 27 -7.94 4.87 8.61
N VAL A 28 -7.27 5.42 7.58
CA VAL A 28 -7.26 4.83 6.25
C VAL A 28 -6.22 3.72 6.20
N ARG A 29 -6.64 2.54 5.75
CA ARG A 29 -5.78 1.38 5.54
C ARG A 29 -6.07 0.80 4.16
N VAL A 30 -5.01 0.60 3.39
CA VAL A 30 -5.05 -0.07 2.09
C VAL A 30 -4.14 -1.29 2.21
N ASP A 31 -4.74 -2.47 2.21
CA ASP A 31 -4.02 -3.73 2.14
C ASP A 31 -3.80 -4.14 0.68
N ASP A 32 -2.99 -5.17 0.47
CA ASP A 32 -2.71 -5.78 -0.84
C ASP A 32 -2.21 -4.85 -1.96
N ILE A 33 -1.25 -3.96 -1.66
CA ILE A 33 -0.61 -3.09 -2.66
C ILE A 33 0.47 -3.84 -3.45
N SER A 34 1.23 -4.72 -2.78
CA SER A 34 2.27 -5.52 -3.41
C SER A 34 2.75 -6.64 -2.49
N THR A 35 3.09 -7.78 -3.08
CA THR A 35 3.83 -8.87 -2.41
C THR A 35 5.27 -8.50 -2.08
N HIS A 36 5.79 -7.38 -2.58
CA HIS A 36 7.17 -6.93 -2.35
C HIS A 36 7.23 -5.72 -1.41
N TRP A 37 7.73 -5.94 -0.19
CA TRP A 37 7.83 -4.88 0.83
C TRP A 37 8.59 -3.62 0.36
N ARG A 38 9.63 -3.80 -0.48
CA ARG A 38 10.45 -2.69 -1.00
C ARG A 38 9.65 -1.75 -1.89
N THR A 39 8.70 -2.31 -2.64
CA THR A 39 7.78 -1.57 -3.51
C THR A 39 6.90 -0.65 -2.68
N VAL A 40 6.25 -1.20 -1.64
CA VAL A 40 5.42 -0.44 -0.70
C VAL A 40 6.24 0.59 0.08
N ALA A 41 7.47 0.26 0.46
CA ALA A 41 8.37 1.20 1.11
C ALA A 41 8.76 2.39 0.20
N ARG A 42 8.92 2.15 -1.11
CA ARG A 42 9.17 3.23 -2.08
C ARG A 42 7.95 4.12 -2.24
N LEU A 43 6.75 3.55 -2.32
CA LEU A 43 5.50 4.30 -2.35
C LEU A 43 5.34 5.15 -1.09
N ARG A 44 5.56 4.58 0.10
CA ARG A 44 5.55 5.30 1.38
C ARG A 44 6.45 6.54 1.37
N ARG A 45 7.69 6.40 0.86
CA ARG A 45 8.62 7.54 0.76
C ARG A 45 8.10 8.63 -0.15
N LYS A 46 7.47 8.28 -1.28
CA LYS A 46 6.87 9.27 -2.20
C LYS A 46 5.70 10.00 -1.53
N LEU A 47 4.81 9.28 -0.85
CA LEU A 47 3.67 9.86 -0.11
C LEU A 47 4.13 10.84 0.98
N ILE A 48 5.13 10.45 1.77
CA ILE A 48 5.71 11.33 2.81
C ILE A 48 6.35 12.56 2.18
N LYS A 49 7.17 12.38 1.12
CA LYS A 49 7.86 13.48 0.45
C LYS A 49 6.88 14.51 -0.13
N ASN A 50 5.76 14.05 -0.68
CA ASN A 50 4.75 14.89 -1.29
C ASN A 50 3.66 15.35 -0.32
N GLN A 51 3.75 15.01 0.98
CA GLN A 51 2.78 15.37 2.01
C GLN A 51 1.33 15.01 1.63
N VAL A 52 1.15 13.84 1.00
CA VAL A 52 -0.17 13.39 0.51
C VAL A 52 -1.14 13.29 1.67
N SER A 53 -2.33 13.88 1.53
CA SER A 53 -3.39 13.77 2.53
C SER A 53 -3.96 12.35 2.57
N PRO A 54 -4.40 11.82 3.73
CA PRO A 54 -4.99 10.47 3.82
C PRO A 54 -6.19 10.28 2.89
N VAL A 55 -6.91 11.35 2.58
CA VAL A 55 -8.09 11.31 1.67
C VAL A 55 -7.71 10.93 0.23
N HIS A 56 -6.46 11.18 -0.17
CA HIS A 56 -5.94 10.86 -1.50
C HIS A 56 -5.15 9.55 -1.53
N LEU A 57 -5.12 8.79 -0.42
CA LEU A 57 -4.32 7.57 -0.36
C LEU A 57 -4.81 6.53 -1.37
N TRP A 58 -6.14 6.40 -1.54
CA TRP A 58 -6.73 5.48 -2.49
C TRP A 58 -6.38 5.87 -3.93
N ASP A 59 -6.64 7.11 -4.33
CA ASP A 59 -6.32 7.62 -5.67
C ASP A 59 -4.85 7.35 -6.06
N VAL A 60 -3.91 7.66 -5.14
CA VAL A 60 -2.48 7.46 -5.41
C VAL A 60 -2.10 5.98 -5.48
N VAL A 61 -2.77 5.11 -4.73
CA VAL A 61 -2.53 3.66 -4.82
C VAL A 61 -3.08 3.11 -6.13
N GLU A 62 -4.27 3.53 -6.56
CA GLU A 62 -4.84 3.13 -7.86
C GLU A 62 -3.94 3.55 -9.01
N ASP A 63 -3.48 4.80 -9.03
CA ASP A 63 -2.51 5.30 -10.02
C ASP A 63 -1.21 4.50 -9.99
N PHE A 64 -0.74 4.12 -8.79
CA PHE A 64 0.46 3.33 -8.64
C PHE A 64 0.32 1.92 -9.21
N LEU A 65 -0.83 1.28 -8.98
CA LEU A 65 -1.13 -0.07 -9.48
C LEU A 65 -1.34 -0.07 -10.99
N ALA A 66 -1.99 0.94 -11.55
CA ALA A 66 -2.20 1.09 -12.99
C ALA A 66 -0.90 1.34 -13.77
N ALA A 67 0.14 1.86 -13.11
CA ALA A 67 1.44 2.14 -13.71
C ALA A 67 2.43 0.96 -13.62
N CYS A 68 2.04 -0.16 -13.01
CA CYS A 68 2.86 -1.36 -12.84
C CYS A 68 2.48 -2.45 -13.86
#